data_AF-A0A1N6N108-F1
#
_entry.id   AF-A0A1N6N108-F1
#
_cell.length_a   1.000
_cell.length_b   1.000
_cell.length_c   1.000
_cell.angle_alpha   90.00
_cell.angle_beta   90.00
_cell.angle_gamma   90.00
#
_symmetry.space_group_name_H-M   'P 1'
#
loop_
_entity.id
_entity.type
_entity.pdbx_description
1 polymer ?
#
loop_
_entity_poly.entity_id
_entity_poly.type
_entity_poly.pdbx_seq_one_letter_code
_entity_poly.pdbx_strand_id
1 'polypeptide(L)' 'MKTEMLVGDKEALKNVMELNEEMQAILLPLLTAVENEANSDTHAMLRAVYRLSMSQYKDLDTLNNNLN' A
#
# COMPACT_ATOMS: atom_id res chain seq x y z
N MET A 1 12.22 -25.55 1.92
CA MET A 1 13.53 -24.86 1.86
C MET A 1 13.29 -23.46 2.40
N LYS A 2 13.92 -23.06 3.51
CA LYS A 2 13.89 -21.64 3.94
C LYS A 2 14.88 -20.92 3.03
N THR A 3 14.39 -20.06 2.15
CA THR A 3 15.24 -19.18 1.36
C THR A 3 15.82 -18.14 2.30
N GLU A 4 17.14 -18.12 2.49
CA GLU A 4 17.79 -17.03 3.22
C GLU A 4 17.69 -15.77 2.36
N MET A 5 17.01 -14.74 2.88
CA MET A 5 16.98 -13.43 2.24
C MET A 5 18.33 -12.75 2.37
N LEU A 6 18.80 -12.15 1.28
CA LEU A 6 19.95 -11.27 1.35
C LEU A 6 19.57 -9.98 2.09
N VAL A 7 20.56 -9.33 2.71
CA VAL A 7 20.35 -8.05 3.43
C VAL A 7 19.69 -7.01 2.53
N GLY A 8 20.05 -6.96 1.24
CA GLY A 8 19.45 -6.07 0.25
C GLY A 8 17.96 -6.34 0.00
N ASP A 9 17.51 -7.60 0.10
CA ASP A 9 16.10 -7.96 -0.07
C ASP A 9 15.25 -7.46 1.10
N LYS A 10 15.80 -7.44 2.32
CA LYS A 10 15.13 -6.92 3.52
C LYS A 10 14.98 -5.41 3.47
N GLU A 11 16.03 -4.71 3.05
CA GLU A 11 16.00 -3.25 2.89
C GLU A 11 15.02 -2.84 1.78
N ALA A 12 15.01 -3.57 0.67
CA ALA A 12 14.04 -3.37 -0.40
C ALA A 12 12.59 -3.60 0.08
N LEU A 13 12.33 -4.66 0.84
CA LEU A 13 11.00 -4.93 1.40
C LEU A 13 10.55 -3.80 2.33
N LYS A 14 11.42 -3.35 3.23
CA LYS A 14 11.14 -2.22 4.13
C LYS A 14 10.78 -0.96 3.34
N ASN A 15 11.58 -0.62 2.33
CA ASN A 15 11.33 0.57 1.50
C ASN A 15 9.97 0.48 0.77
N VAL A 16 9.61 -0.70 0.24
CA VAL A 16 8.31 -0.90 -0.42
C VAL A 16 7.14 -0.79 0.57
N MET A 17 7.31 -1.25 1.82
CA MET A 17 6.31 -1.07 2.87
C MET A 17 6.11 0.41 3.22
N GLU A 18 7.21 1.14 3.44
CA GLU A 18 7.18 2.58 3.75
C GLU A 18 6.50 3.38 2.62
N LEU A 19 6.85 3.11 1.36
CA LEU A 19 6.20 3.73 0.20
C LEU A 19 4.70 3.42 0.14
N ASN A 20 4.29 2.21 0.50
CA ASN A 20 2.87 1.85 0.52
C ASN A 20 2.11 2.61 1.63
N GLU A 21 2.70 2.77 2.81
CA GLU A 21 2.14 3.58 3.89
C GLU A 21 1.99 5.05 3.48
N GLU A 22 3.01 5.62 2.82
CA GLU A 22 2.95 6.98 2.28
C GLU A 22 1.84 7.14 1.24
N MET A 23 1.70 6.17 0.31
CA MET A 23 0.60 6.17 -0.66
C MET A 23 -0.76 6.15 0.04
N GLN A 24 -0.96 5.30 1.06
CA GLN A 24 -2.22 5.25 1.82
C GLN A 24 -2.50 6.58 2.54
N ALA A 25 -1.47 7.19 3.14
CA ALA A 25 -1.59 8.47 3.84
C ALA A 25 -1.99 9.62 2.90
N ILE A 26 -1.63 9.56 1.62
CA ILE A 26 -2.04 10.53 0.59
C ILE A 26 -3.43 10.19 0.03
N LEU A 27 -3.72 8.92 -0.21
CA LEU A 27 -4.99 8.49 -0.82
C LEU A 27 -6.19 8.76 0.09
N LEU A 28 -6.04 8.64 1.40
CA LEU A 28 -7.12 8.88 2.36
C LEU A 28 -7.65 10.33 2.34
N PRO A 29 -6.82 11.39 2.48
CA PRO A 29 -7.31 12.76 2.37
C PRO A 29 -7.80 13.11 0.96
N LEU A 30 -7.21 12.53 -0.10
CA LEU A 30 -7.74 12.70 -1.45
C LEU A 30 -9.14 12.11 -1.58
N LEU A 31 -9.42 10.94 -0.97
CA LEU A 31 -10.76 10.35 -0.93
C LEU A 31 -11.76 11.30 -0.28
N THR A 32 -11.41 11.87 0.87
CA THR A 32 -12.25 12.85 1.57
C THR A 32 -12.50 14.09 0.72
N ALA A 33 -11.49 14.60 0.02
CA ALA A 33 -11.65 15.78 -0.84
C ALA A 33 -12.57 15.50 -2.03
N VAL A 34 -12.43 14.34 -2.68
CA VAL A 34 -13.21 14.03 -3.89
C VAL A 34 -14.61 13.50 -3.61
N GLU A 35 -14.92 13.04 -2.38
CA GLU A 35 -16.23 12.49 -2.02
C GLU A 35 -17.39 13.47 -2.24
N ASN A 36 -17.14 14.76 -2.05
CA ASN A 36 -18.18 15.80 -2.18
C ASN A 36 -17.99 16.71 -3.41
N GLU A 37 -16.79 16.73 -4.01
CA GLU A 37 -16.42 17.73 -5.02
C GLU A 37 -16.20 17.15 -6.43
N ALA A 38 -15.97 15.84 -6.55
CA ALA A 38 -15.68 15.20 -7.84
C ALA A 38 -16.89 14.44 -8.40
N ASN A 39 -16.81 14.07 -9.68
CA ASN A 39 -17.78 13.16 -10.28
C ASN A 39 -17.67 11.74 -9.65
N SER A 40 -18.75 10.96 -9.77
CA SER A 40 -18.86 9.63 -9.19
C SER A 40 -17.74 8.68 -9.64
N ASP A 41 -17.30 8.81 -10.89
CA ASP A 41 -16.29 7.93 -11.47
C ASP A 41 -14.90 8.21 -10.88
N THR A 42 -14.56 9.49 -10.67
CA THR A 42 -13.31 9.91 -10.01
C THR A 42 -13.24 9.39 -8.58
N HIS A 43 -14.32 9.56 -7.80
CA HIS A 43 -14.36 9.02 -6.45
C HIS A 43 -14.28 7.47 -6.45
N ALA A 44 -14.98 6.79 -7.36
CA ALA A 44 -14.93 5.34 -7.49
C ALA A 44 -13.52 4.82 -7.85
N MET A 45 -12.85 5.46 -8.81
CA MET A 45 -11.47 5.12 -9.19
C MET A 45 -10.51 5.30 -8.02
N LEU A 46 -10.57 6.43 -7.32
CA LEU A 46 -9.69 6.68 -6.18
C LEU A 46 -9.93 5.70 -5.03
N ARG A 47 -11.19 5.34 -4.79
CA ARG A 47 -11.57 4.33 -3.80
C ARG A 47 -11.02 2.96 -4.17
N ALA A 48 -11.01 2.63 -5.46
CA ALA A 48 -10.40 1.39 -5.95
C ALA A 48 -8.88 1.39 -5.73
N VAL A 49 -8.18 2.49 -6.06
CA VAL A 49 -6.73 2.62 -5.83
C VAL A 49 -6.39 2.49 -4.34
N TYR A 50 -7.15 3.14 -3.46
CA TYR A 50 -6.99 2.98 -2.00
C TYR A 50 -7.18 1.53 -1.54
N ARG A 51 -8.17 0.81 -2.07
CA ARG A 51 -8.35 -0.61 -1.75
C ARG A 51 -7.18 -1.47 -2.22
N LEU A 52 -6.63 -1.18 -3.40
CA LEU A 52 -5.46 -1.88 -3.93
C LEU A 52 -4.22 -1.64 -3.07
N SER A 53 -3.97 -0.41 -2.61
CA SER A 53 -2.83 -0.13 -1.73
C SER A 53 -2.96 -0.84 -0.38
N MET A 54 -4.15 -0.85 0.22
CA MET A 54 -4.43 -1.60 1.45
C MET A 54 -4.24 -3.12 1.28
N SER A 55 -4.63 -3.68 0.12
CA SER A 55 -4.41 -5.10 -0.18
C SER A 55 -2.91 -5.42 -0.30
N GLN A 56 -2.19 -4.60 -1.07
CA GLN A 56 -0.75 -4.75 -1.24
C GLN A 56 -0.02 -4.68 0.11
N TYR A 57 -0.42 -3.77 1.01
CA TYR A 57 0.17 -3.68 2.35
C TYR A 57 0.02 -4.98 3.14
N LYS A 58 -1.16 -5.60 3.11
CA LYS A 58 -1.40 -6.87 3.80
C LYS A 58 -0.51 -7.99 3.27
N ASP A 59 -0.30 -8.03 1.95
CA ASP A 59 0.57 -9.01 1.32
C ASP A 59 2.04 -8.77 1.71
N LEU A 60 2.48 -7.51 1.74
CA LEU A 60 3.83 -7.12 2.17
C LEU A 60 4.07 -7.39 3.65
N ASP A 61 3.10 -7.10 4.52
CA ASP A 61 3.18 -7.38 5.95
C ASP A 61 3.21 -8.89 6.21
N THR A 62 2.39 -9.67 5.50
CA THR A 62 2.45 -11.13 5.55
C THR A 62 3.81 -11.65 5.11
N LEU A 63 4.37 -11.10 4.03
CA LEU A 63 5.70 -11.44 3.55
C LEU A 63 6.75 -11.11 4.63
N ASN A 64 6.76 -9.89 5.17
CA ASN A 64 7.67 -9.47 6.23
C ASN A 64 7.59 -10.38 7.46
N ASN A 65 6.39 -10.72 7.93
CA ASN A 65 6.19 -11.60 9.08
C ASN A 65 6.66 -13.04 8.84
N ASN A 66 6.60 -13.53 7.60
CA ASN A 66 7.12 -14.86 7.25
C ASN A 66 8.65 -14.91 7.15
N LEU A 67 9.31 -13.75 7.06
CA LEU A 67 10.75 -13.60 6.85
C LEU A 67 11.51 -13.19 8.13
N ASN A 68 10.79 -12.79 9.17
CA ASN A 68 11.28 -12.52 10.52
C ASN A 68 11.27 -13.80 11.39
#